data_AF-A0A3Q1F1Z8-F1
#
_entry.id   AF-A0A3Q1F1Z8-F1
#
_cell.length_a   1.000
_cell.length_b   1.000
_cell.length_c   1.000
_cell.angle_alpha   90.00
_cell.angle_beta   90.00
_cell.angle_gamma   90.00
#
_symmetry.space_group_name_H-M   'P 1'
#
loop_
_entity.id
_entity.type
_entity.pdbx_description
1 polymer ?
#
loop_
_entity_poly.entity_id
_entity_poly.type
_entity_poly.pdbx_seq_one_letter_code
_entity_poly.pdbx_strand_id
1 'polypeptide(L)' 'MVVPYEGQSYSALKKRSQQDGRLFEDPLFPTNDRSLFYQNNSVGHVTWRRPQVRNTQ' A
#
# COMPACT_ATOMS: atom_id res chain seq x y z
N MET A 1 5.25 -3.86 -23.72
CA MET A 1 6.11 -4.51 -22.70
C MET A 1 5.84 -3.80 -21.39
N VAL A 2 5.48 -4.51 -20.32
CA VAL A 2 5.19 -3.89 -19.02
C VAL A 2 6.51 -3.70 -18.28
N VAL A 3 6.86 -2.45 -17.96
CA VAL A 3 8.06 -2.13 -17.19
C VAL A 3 7.69 -2.16 -15.70
N PRO A 4 8.36 -2.98 -14.87
CA PRO A 4 8.12 -2.94 -13.43
C PRO A 4 8.60 -1.61 -12.87
N TYR A 5 7.71 -0.88 -12.21
CA TYR A 5 8.07 0.34 -11.48
C TYR A 5 9.03 -0.04 -10.34
N GLU A 6 10.22 0.55 -10.33
CA GLU A 6 11.21 0.34 -9.26
C GLU A 6 11.51 -1.15 -8.97
N GLY A 7 11.50 -1.98 -10.03
CA GLY A 7 11.76 -3.41 -9.92
C GLY A 7 10.63 -4.23 -9.26
N GLN A 8 9.47 -3.63 -9.01
CA GLN A 8 8.34 -4.30 -8.39
C GLN A 8 7.61 -5.21 -9.39
N SER A 9 7.81 -6.52 -9.25
CA SER A 9 7.04 -7.53 -9.98
C SER A 9 5.81 -7.95 -9.18
N TYR A 10 4.62 -7.57 -9.64
CA TYR A 10 3.34 -7.92 -9.00
C TYR A 10 3.23 -9.41 -8.67
N SER A 11 3.55 -10.28 -9.64
CA SER A 11 3.42 -11.73 -9.47
C SER A 11 4.35 -12.27 -8.39
N ALA A 12 5.58 -11.75 -8.31
CA ALA A 12 6.54 -12.16 -7.29
C ALA A 12 6.11 -11.67 -5.89
N LEU A 13 5.69 -10.41 -5.79
CA LEU A 13 5.22 -9.80 -4.54
C LEU A 13 3.98 -10.52 -4.01
N LYS A 14 2.98 -10.77 -4.87
CA LYS A 14 1.77 -11.50 -4.51
C LYS A 14 2.09 -12.89 -3.97
N LYS A 15 2.94 -13.65 -4.67
CA LYS A 15 3.31 -15.01 -4.26
C LYS A 15 4.00 -15.01 -2.90
N ARG A 16 4.94 -14.08 -2.69
CA ARG A 16 5.63 -13.93 -1.40
C ARG A 16 4.67 -13.60 -0.26
N SER A 17 3.79 -12.61 -0.42
CA SER A 17 2.80 -12.26 0.60
C SER A 17 1.87 -13.42 0.96
N GLN A 18 1.48 -14.23 -0.03
CA GLN A 18 0.68 -15.43 0.22
C GLN A 18 1.46 -16.51 0.97
N GLN A 19 2.73 -16.71 0.63
CA GLN A 19 3.61 -17.67 1.32
C GLN A 19 3.90 -17.26 2.77
N ASP A 20 4.13 -15.96 2.99
CA ASP A 20 4.41 -15.39 4.31
C ASP A 20 3.13 -15.23 5.16
N GLY A 21 1.94 -15.47 4.57
CA GLY A 21 0.65 -15.33 5.27
C GLY A 21 0.32 -13.90 5.70
N ARG A 22 0.97 -12.89 5.10
CA ARG A 22 0.83 -11.48 5.48
C ARG A 22 0.29 -10.66 4.31
N LEU A 23 -0.53 -9.66 4.63
CA LEU A 23 -1.00 -8.70 3.64
C LEU A 23 0.17 -7.82 3.15
N PHE A 24 0.21 -7.58 1.85
CA PHE A 24 1.22 -6.73 1.25
C PHE A 24 1.15 -5.30 1.79
N GLU A 25 2.31 -4.74 2.12
CA GLU A 25 2.55 -3.35 2.48
C GLU A 25 3.62 -2.81 1.52
N ASP A 26 3.31 -1.71 0.84
CA ASP A 26 4.20 -1.13 -0.17
C ASP A 26 5.30 -0.29 0.51
N PRO A 27 6.58 -0.61 0.31
CA PRO A 27 7.68 0.17 0.86
C PRO A 27 7.88 1.53 0.16
N LEU A 28 7.48 1.66 -1.11
CA LEU A 28 7.60 2.90 -1.89
C LEU A 28 6.42 3.83 -1.69
N PHE A 29 5.27 3.28 -1.31
CA PHE A 29 4.07 4.04 -1.04
C PHE A 29 3.45 3.65 0.32
N PRO A 30 4.10 4.06 1.43
CA PRO A 30 3.69 3.65 2.77
C PRO A 30 2.34 4.25 3.17
N THR A 31 1.68 3.66 4.17
CA THR A 31 0.42 4.17 4.73
C THR A 31 0.66 5.33 5.70
N ASN A 32 1.30 6.40 5.26
CA ASN A 32 1.57 7.59 6.04
C ASN A 32 1.30 8.88 5.23
N ASP A 33 1.41 10.03 5.90
CA ASP A 33 1.08 11.33 5.31
C ASP A 33 1.94 11.71 4.09
N ARG A 34 3.14 11.12 3.93
CA ARG A 34 4.00 11.38 2.74
C ARG A 34 3.41 10.80 1.46
N SER A 35 2.57 9.78 1.58
CA SER A 35 1.82 9.21 0.46
C SER A 35 0.55 10.00 0.15
N LEU A 36 0.12 10.89 1.05
CA LEU A 36 -1.08 11.72 0.87
C LEU A 36 -0.73 13.13 0.41
N PHE A 37 0.35 13.71 0.94
CA PHE A 37 0.71 15.11 0.75
C PHE A 37 2.16 15.26 0.33
N TYR A 38 2.42 16.14 -0.65
CA TYR A 38 3.77 16.44 -1.11
C TYR A 38 4.60 17.30 -0.13
N GLN A 39 3.95 18.16 0.65
CA GLN A 39 4.66 19.14 1.49
C GLN A 39 4.15 19.17 2.93
N ASN A 40 2.86 19.47 3.17
CA ASN A 40 2.32 19.52 4.53
C ASN A 40 0.87 19.01 4.58
N ASN A 41 0.51 18.32 5.67
CA ASN A 41 -0.84 17.82 5.90
C ASN A 41 -1.74 18.97 6.40
N SER A 42 -2.74 19.35 5.60
CA SER A 42 -3.73 20.38 5.94
C SER A 42 -5.12 19.81 6.29
N VAL A 43 -5.31 18.50 6.18
CA VAL A 43 -6.64 17.85 6.25
C VAL A 43 -6.89 17.22 7.62
N GLY A 44 -5.84 16.99 8.41
CA GLY A 44 -5.91 16.40 9.75
C GLY A 44 -5.52 14.93 9.79
N HIS A 45 -5.89 14.21 10.85
CA HIS A 45 -5.48 12.80 11.04
C HIS A 45 -6.24 11.86 10.09
N VAL A 46 -5.51 11.12 9.25
CA VAL A 46 -6.06 10.10 8.35
C VAL A 46 -5.70 8.71 8.83
N THR A 47 -6.71 7.85 9.00
CA THR A 47 -6.52 6.43 9.29
C THR A 47 -6.66 5.60 8.02
N TRP A 48 -5.59 4.92 7.62
CA TRP A 48 -5.59 4.01 6.48
C TRP A 48 -6.37 2.73 6.80
N ARG A 49 -7.26 2.31 5.90
CA ARG A 49 -8.06 1.09 6.05
C ARG A 49 -8.04 0.28 4.75
N ARG A 50 -8.06 -1.04 4.88
CA ARG A 50 -8.21 -1.95 3.73
C ARG A 50 -9.70 -2.09 3.37
N PRO A 51 -10.04 -2.35 2.08
CA PRO A 51 -11.43 -2.48 1.64
C PRO A 51 -12.24 -3.50 2.45
N GLN A 52 -11.64 -4.62 2.86
CA GLN A 52 -12.30 -5.64 3.67
C GLN A 52 -12.83 -5.13 5.01
N VAL A 53 -12.24 -4.08 5.58
CA VAL A 53 -12.70 -3.48 6.85
C VAL A 53 -13.94 -2.61 6.65
N ARG A 54 -14.16 -2.07 5.44
CA ARG A 54 -15.31 -1.20 5.14
C ARG A 54 -16.62 -1.96 4.91
N ASN A 55 -16.54 -3.22 4.51
CA ASN A 55 -17.72 -4.02 4.17
C ASN A 55 -18.39 -4.68 5.39
N THR A 56 -17.88 -4.44 6.61
CA THR A 56 -18.38 -5.02 7.87
C THR A 56 -19.17 -4.01 8.73
N GLN A 57 -19.75 -2.98 8.11
CA GLN A 57 -20.53 -1.94 8.79
C GLN A 57 -22.03 -2.09 8.54
#